data_AF-A0A925KM75-F1
#
_entry.id   AF-A0A925KM75-F1
#
_cell.length_a   1.000
_cell.length_b   1.000
_cell.length_c   1.000
_cell.angle_alpha   90.00
_cell.angle_beta   90.00
_cell.angle_gamma   90.00
#
_symmetry.space_group_name_H-M   'P 1'
#
loop_
_entity.id
_entity.type
_entity.pdbx_description
1 polymer ?
#
loop_
_entity_poly.entity_id
_entity_poly.type
_entity_poly.pdbx_seq_one_letter_code
_entity_poly.pdbx_strand_id
1 'polypeptide(L)' 'KFVEDLVRDIAAVLNRDKRIDAYVVESENFESIHNHSAYALIQSQHDQRMDARGDIEDVRVKI' A
#
# COMPACT_ATOMS: atom_id res chain seq x y z
N LYS A 1 -11.21 4.56 11.07
CA LYS A 1 -9.90 4.26 10.44
C LYS A 1 -10.08 4.47 8.96
N PHE A 2 -9.22 5.26 8.32
CA PHE A 2 -9.33 5.51 6.88
C PHE A 2 -8.79 4.32 6.08
N VAL A 3 -9.22 4.17 4.82
CA VAL A 3 -8.75 3.11 3.92
C VAL A 3 -7.22 3.13 3.75
N GLU A 4 -6.62 4.33 3.83
CA GLU A 4 -5.18 4.56 3.77
C GLU A 4 -4.41 4.03 5.00
N ASP A 5 -4.99 4.13 6.20
CA ASP A 5 -4.34 3.63 7.42
C ASP A 5 -4.19 2.09 7.37
N LEU A 6 -5.17 1.40 6.79
CA LEU A 6 -5.16 -0.06 6.68
C LEU A 6 -4.03 -0.55 5.77
N VAL A 7 -3.89 0.04 4.59
CA VAL A 7 -2.84 -0.36 3.64
C VAL A 7 -1.45 -0.03 4.18
N ARG A 8 -1.30 1.08 4.92
CA ARG A 8 -0.04 1.47 5.58
C ARG A 8 0.35 0.52 6.72
N ASP A 9 -0.61 0.13 7.58
CA ASP A 9 -0.37 -0.82 8.67
C ASP A 9 0.16 -2.16 8.11
N ILE A 10 -0.45 -2.67 7.03
CA ILE A 10 -0.04 -3.92 6.38
C ILE A 10 1.33 -3.76 5.70
N ALA A 11 1.54 -2.68 4.93
CA ALA A 11 2.82 -2.41 4.28
C ALA A 11 3.98 -2.35 5.29
N ALA A 12 3.78 -1.72 6.46
CA ALA A 12 4.79 -1.66 7.50
C ALA A 12 5.17 -3.03 8.07
N VAL A 13 4.24 -3.99 8.09
CA VAL A 13 4.54 -5.37 8.50
C VAL A 13 5.32 -6.11 7.41
N LEU A 14 4.90 -5.97 6.15
CA LEU A 14 5.54 -6.62 5.01
C LEU A 14 6.97 -6.12 4.78
N ASN A 15 7.21 -4.82 4.96
CA ASN A 15 8.55 -4.20 4.91
C ASN A 15 9.53 -4.76 5.96
N ARG A 16 9.05 -5.38 7.04
CA ARG A 16 9.91 -5.99 8.07
C ARG A 16 10.27 -7.45 7.78
N ASP A 17 9.57 -8.11 6.86
CA ASP A 17 9.83 -9.49 6.50
C ASP A 17 10.83 -9.57 5.34
N LYS A 18 12.09 -9.89 5.68
CA LYS A 18 13.19 -10.01 4.71
C LYS A 18 13.04 -11.13 3.68
N ARG A 19 12.01 -11.98 3.81
CA ARG A 19 11.70 -13.05 2.84
C ARG A 19 10.81 -12.55 1.71
N ILE A 20 10.26 -11.35 1.83
CA ILE A 20 9.34 -10.77 0.87
C ILE A 20 10.15 -9.83 -0.03
N ASP A 21 10.44 -10.29 -1.25
CA ASP A 21 11.18 -9.50 -2.23
C ASP A 21 10.32 -8.39 -2.86
N ALA A 22 9.01 -8.59 -2.94
CA ALA A 22 8.05 -7.60 -3.45
C ALA A 22 6.64 -7.89 -2.94
N TYR A 23 5.81 -6.85 -2.82
CA TYR A 23 4.41 -7.00 -2.48
C TYR A 23 3.54 -5.90 -3.08
N VAL A 24 2.23 -6.19 -3.15
CA VAL A 24 1.17 -5.24 -3.45
C VAL A 24 0.09 -5.40 -2.37
N VAL A 25 -0.34 -4.30 -1.77
CA VAL A 25 -1.43 -4.24 -0.79
C VAL A 25 -2.54 -3.37 -1.37
N GLU A 26 -3.74 -3.92 -1.44
CA GLU A 26 -4.92 -3.23 -1.94
C GLU A 26 -6.03 -3.26 -0.88
N SER A 27 -6.79 -2.17 -0.78
CA SER A 27 -7.97 -2.08 0.07
C SER A 27 -9.06 -1.32 -0.66
N GLU A 28 -10.25 -1.92 -0.71
CA GLU A 28 -11.48 -1.31 -1.21
C GLU A 28 -12.48 -1.25 -0.05
N ASN A 29 -13.00 -0.05 0.25
CA ASN A 29 -14.02 0.16 1.27
C ASN A 29 -15.30 0.70 0.65
N PHE A 30 -16.42 0.01 0.89
CA PHE A 30 -17.75 0.47 0.50
C PHE A 30 -18.27 1.44 1.56
N GLU A 31 -18.26 2.73 1.23
CA GLU A 31 -18.63 3.79 2.17
C GLU A 31 -20.15 3.77 2.45
N SER A 32 -20.54 3.46 3.69
CA SER A 32 -21.97 3.36 4.08
C SER A 32 -22.79 4.65 3.91
N ILE A 33 -22.14 5.80 3.72
CA ILE A 33 -22.77 7.11 3.54
C ILE A 33 -22.58 7.69 2.13
N HIS A 34 -21.93 6.97 1.21
CA HIS A 34 -21.75 7.40 -0.18
C HIS A 34 -21.94 6.24 -1.16
N ASN A 35 -22.39 6.51 -2.39
CA ASN A 35 -22.47 5.49 -3.44
C ASN A 35 -21.15 5.37 -4.23
N HIS A 36 -20.02 5.36 -3.53
CA HIS A 36 -18.69 5.17 -4.12
C HIS A 36 -17.81 4.31 -3.21
N SER A 37 -16.85 3.60 -3.82
CA SER A 37 -15.85 2.81 -3.11
C SER A 37 -14.59 3.64 -2.90
N ALA A 38 -14.07 3.70 -1.68
CA ALA A 38 -12.73 4.23 -1.43
C ALA A 38 -11.69 3.12 -1.69
N TYR A 39 -10.75 3.37 -2.59
CA TYR A 39 -9.72 2.42 -2.97
C TYR A 39 -8.33 2.97 -2.65
N ALA A 40 -7.48 2.12 -2.07
CA ALA A 40 -6.07 2.40 -1.82
C ALA A 40 -5.17 1.24 -2.27
N LEU A 41 -4.02 1.57 -2.89
CA LEU A 41 -2.99 0.61 -3.29
C LEU A 41 -1.61 1.09 -2.81
N ILE A 42 -0.82 0.15 -2.30
CA ILE A 42 0.62 0.31 -2.03
C ILE A 42 1.37 -0.83 -2.72
N GLN A 43 2.45 -0.49 -3.42
CA GLN A 43 3.37 -1.47 -4.00
C GLN A 43 4.79 -1.21 -3.48
N SER A 44 5.52 -2.27 -3.17
CA SER A 44 6.94 -2.21 -2.80
C SER A 44 7.72 -3.32 -3.48
N GLN A 45 8.94 -3.01 -3.90
CA GLN A 45 9.89 -3.93 -4.50
C GLN A 45 11.26 -3.74 -3.85
N HIS A 46 11.77 -4.78 -3.20
CA HIS A 46 13.10 -4.82 -2.61
C HIS A 46 14.12 -5.25 -3.68
N ASP A 47 14.27 -4.45 -4.74
CA ASP A 47 15.33 -4.70 -5.73
C ASP A 47 16.68 -4.26 -5.14
N GLN A 48 17.51 -5.24 -4.75
CA GLN A 48 18.86 -5.00 -4.22
C GLN A 48 19.83 -4.41 -5.27
N ARG A 49 19.39 -4.16 -6.51
CA ARG A 49 20.19 -3.57 -7.60
C ARG A 49 19.80 -2.15 -8.01
N MET A 50 18.80 -1.53 -7.39
CA MET A 50 18.38 -0.17 -7.73
C MET A 50 18.88 0.86 -6.71
N ASP A 51 19.53 1.86 -7.28
CA ASP A 51 20.26 2.97 -6.70
C ASP A 51 19.37 4.07 -6.12
N ALA A 52 19.74 4.59 -4.95
CA ALA A 52 19.54 5.96 -4.43
C ALA A 52 18.20 6.72 -4.56
N ARG A 53 17.08 6.14 -5.05
CA ARG A 53 15.74 6.76 -5.14
C ARG A 53 14.60 5.75 -4.99
N GLY A 54 14.76 4.76 -4.10
CA GLY A 54 13.92 3.55 -4.07
C GLY A 54 12.70 3.53 -3.12
N ASP A 55 12.39 4.61 -2.40
CA ASP A 55 11.24 4.61 -1.47
C ASP A 55 10.07 5.43 -2.03
N ILE A 56 9.51 5.00 -3.16
CA ILE A 56 8.20 5.52 -3.59
C ILE A 56 7.11 4.62 -3.02
N GLU A 57 6.70 4.92 -1.79
CA GLU A 57 5.39 4.54 -1.28
C GLU A 57 4.32 5.33 -2.06
N ASP A 58 4.04 4.92 -3.31
CA ASP A 58 3.00 5.53 -4.14
C ASP A 58 1.62 5.08 -3.66
N VAL A 59 1.10 5.77 -2.63
CA VAL A 59 -0.27 5.58 -2.14
C VAL A 59 -1.22 6.24 -3.12
N ARG A 60 -1.90 5.42 -3.94
CA ARG A 60 -2.97 5.92 -4.83
C ARG A 60 -4.31 5.76 -4.18
N VAL A 61 -4.96 6.88 -3.86
CA VAL A 61 -6.33 6.89 -3.36
C VAL A 61 -7.29 7.28 -4.49
N LYS A 62 -8.30 6.44 -4.73
CA LYS A 62 -9.44 6.76 -5.62
C LYS A 62 -10.72 6.73 -4.80
N ILE A 63 -11.55 7.75 -4.97
CA ILE A 63 -12.86 7.92 -4.32
C ILE A 63 -13.92 7.86 -5.42
#